data_AF-A0A6B2GB63-F1
#
_entry.id   AF-A0A6B2GB63-F1
#
_cell.length_a   1.000
_cell.length_b   1.000
_cell.length_c   1.000
_cell.angle_alpha   90.00
_cell.angle_beta   90.00
_cell.angle_gamma   90.00
#
_symmetry.space_group_name_H-M   'P 1'
#
loop_
_entity.id
_entity.type
_entity.pdbx_description
1 polymer ?
#
loop_
_entity_poly.entity_id
_entity_poly.type
_entity_poly.pdbx_seq_one_letter_code
_entity_poly.pdbx_strand_id
1 'polypeptide(L)'
;RNFEPIFKLSQKLFDKIIYVLKNFITFSHDDPSSLVTTLRIIEREEKIDEYWKKMYTSNESQTSYMPPGRPKKWASYIDNTICDTIHEDIKKIKSNINFDDKLALTEYLEKICNYVIKNILSIQTYSVRCFPPSYQILARVSTNYHKVIKEIIEKIINEL
;
A
#
# COMPACT_ATOMS: atom_id res chain seq x y z
N ARG A 1 -14.57 -15.20 28.19
CA ARG A 1 -13.56 -15.65 27.20
C ARG A 1 -14.26 -15.93 25.85
N ASN A 2 -15.10 -15.02 25.34
CA ASN A 2 -16.10 -15.32 24.30
C ASN A 2 -15.95 -14.54 22.97
N PHE A 3 -14.91 -13.70 22.82
CA PHE A 3 -14.70 -12.90 21.60
C PHE A 3 -13.50 -13.35 20.76
N GLU A 4 -12.78 -14.41 21.17
CA GLU A 4 -11.64 -14.94 20.41
C GLU A 4 -11.96 -15.27 18.94
N PRO A 5 -13.11 -15.89 18.60
CA PRO A 5 -13.46 -16.15 17.20
C PRO A 5 -13.61 -14.85 16.37
N ILE A 6 -14.11 -13.78 16.99
CA ILE A 6 -14.31 -12.49 16.34
C ILE A 6 -12.96 -11.81 16.05
N PHE A 7 -12.01 -11.88 16.99
CA PHE A 7 -10.65 -11.38 16.75
C PHE A 7 -9.95 -12.15 15.63
N LYS A 8 -10.08 -13.48 15.60
CA LYS A 8 -9.55 -14.31 14.51
C LYS A 8 -10.16 -13.95 13.16
N LEU A 9 -11.48 -13.73 13.10
CA LEU A 9 -12.15 -13.31 11.87
C LEU A 9 -11.69 -11.91 11.42
N SER A 10 -11.56 -10.97 12.36
CA SER A 10 -11.06 -9.63 12.07
C SER A 10 -9.63 -9.67 11.53
N GLN A 11 -8.77 -10.54 12.07
CA GLN A 11 -7.40 -10.71 11.57
C GLN A 11 -7.41 -11.27 10.14
N LYS A 12 -8.18 -12.32 9.87
CA LYS A 12 -8.30 -12.89 8.51
C LYS A 12 -8.83 -11.88 7.49
N LEU A 13 -9.76 -11.02 7.90
CA LEU A 13 -10.26 -9.93 7.06
C LEU A 13 -9.13 -8.95 6.74
N PHE A 14 -8.36 -8.56 7.76
CA PHE A 14 -7.21 -7.67 7.58
C PHE A 14 -6.16 -8.26 6.64
N ASP A 15 -5.82 -9.54 6.80
CA ASP A 15 -4.85 -10.21 5.92
C ASP A 15 -5.33 -10.21 4.45
N LYS A 16 -6.63 -10.42 4.23
CA LYS A 16 -7.23 -10.33 2.89
C LYS A 16 -7.20 -8.91 2.33
N ILE A 17 -7.45 -7.89 3.16
CA ILE A 17 -7.33 -6.48 2.78
C ILE A 17 -5.89 -6.18 2.34
N ILE A 18 -4.88 -6.58 3.12
CA ILE A 18 -3.47 -6.39 2.77
C ILE A 18 -3.13 -7.09 1.45
N TYR A 19 -3.62 -8.32 1.24
CA TYR A 19 -3.42 -9.04 -0.02
C TYR A 19 -3.98 -8.28 -1.23
N VAL A 20 -5.21 -7.75 -1.14
CA VAL A 20 -5.81 -6.95 -2.21
C VAL A 20 -5.03 -5.66 -2.43
N LEU A 21 -4.58 -4.99 -1.37
CA LEU A 21 -3.77 -3.77 -1.46
C LEU A 21 -2.39 -4.01 -2.08
N LYS A 22 -1.70 -5.10 -1.74
CA LYS A 22 -0.41 -5.47 -2.38
C LYS A 22 -0.57 -5.69 -3.88
N ASN A 23 -1.71 -6.24 -4.31
CA ASN A 23 -1.98 -6.57 -5.70
C ASN A 23 -2.94 -5.57 -6.37
N PHE A 24 -3.02 -4.33 -5.88
CA PHE A 24 -4.07 -3.40 -6.28
C PHE A 24 -4.08 -3.07 -7.79
N ILE A 25 -2.91 -3.11 -8.45
CA ILE A 25 -2.79 -2.87 -9.90
C ILE A 25 -3.47 -4.01 -10.69
N THR A 26 -3.30 -5.25 -10.25
CA THR A 26 -3.97 -6.42 -10.84
C THR A 26 -5.46 -6.38 -10.53
N PHE A 27 -5.82 -6.15 -9.27
CA PHE A 27 -7.23 -6.07 -8.87
C PHE A 27 -7.98 -4.92 -9.54
N SER A 28 -7.36 -3.77 -9.80
CA SER A 28 -8.04 -2.66 -10.49
C SER A 28 -8.41 -2.99 -11.93
N HIS A 29 -7.69 -3.92 -12.57
CA HIS A 29 -7.99 -4.43 -13.90
C HIS A 29 -8.94 -5.64 -13.85
N ASP A 30 -8.60 -6.68 -13.08
CA ASP A 30 -9.25 -7.99 -13.14
C ASP A 30 -10.51 -8.09 -12.25
N ASP A 31 -10.51 -7.43 -11.09
CA ASP A 31 -11.61 -7.47 -10.13
C ASP A 31 -11.71 -6.14 -9.32
N PRO A 32 -12.15 -5.05 -9.98
CA PRO A 32 -12.22 -3.73 -9.35
C PRO A 32 -13.22 -3.70 -8.19
N SER A 33 -14.21 -4.59 -8.19
CA SER A 33 -15.20 -4.70 -7.11
C SER A 33 -14.57 -5.10 -5.79
N SER A 34 -13.64 -6.05 -5.80
CA SER A 34 -12.89 -6.45 -4.60
C SER A 34 -12.00 -5.32 -4.07
N LEU A 35 -11.36 -4.56 -4.96
CA LEU A 35 -10.53 -3.42 -4.57
C LEU A 35 -11.37 -2.29 -3.95
N VAL A 36 -12.44 -1.88 -4.60
CA VAL A 36 -13.34 -0.82 -4.10
C VAL A 36 -13.96 -1.24 -2.76
N THR A 37 -14.35 -2.52 -2.62
CA THR A 37 -14.87 -3.05 -1.35
C THR A 37 -13.83 -2.96 -0.24
N THR A 38 -12.58 -3.35 -0.55
CA THR A 38 -11.45 -3.24 0.38
C THR A 38 -11.24 -1.80 0.85
N LEU A 39 -11.20 -0.83 -0.07
CA LEU A 39 -11.04 0.58 0.26
C LEU A 39 -12.20 1.11 1.12
N ARG A 40 -13.44 0.74 0.79
CA ARG A 40 -14.63 1.12 1.56
C ARG A 40 -14.62 0.56 2.98
N ILE A 41 -14.08 -0.65 3.19
CA ILE A 41 -13.94 -1.21 4.54
C ILE A 41 -12.95 -0.37 5.34
N ILE A 42 -11.80 -0.02 4.75
CA ILE A 42 -10.78 0.81 5.40
C ILE A 42 -11.35 2.19 5.77
N GLU A 43 -12.02 2.86 4.84
CA GLU A 43 -12.63 4.17 5.12
C GLU A 43 -13.69 4.12 6.22
N ARG A 44 -14.47 3.03 6.29
CA ARG A 44 -15.43 2.83 7.39
C ARG A 44 -14.73 2.62 8.72
N GLU A 45 -13.65 1.86 8.76
CA GLU A 45 -12.88 1.62 9.98
C GLU A 45 -12.21 2.91 10.49
N GLU A 46 -11.68 3.74 9.59
CA GLU A 46 -11.14 5.07 9.97
C GLU A 46 -12.22 6.00 10.53
N LYS A 47 -13.42 6.02 9.94
CA LYS A 47 -14.54 6.80 10.47
C LYS A 47 -14.94 6.37 11.89
N ILE A 48 -14.90 5.06 12.17
CA ILE A 48 -15.13 4.53 13.52
C ILE A 48 -14.01 4.97 14.46
N ASP A 49 -12.74 4.90 14.02
CA ASP A 49 -11.60 5.37 14.79
C ASP A 49 -11.70 6.87 15.13
N GLU A 50 -12.12 7.70 14.17
CA GLU A 50 -12.36 9.13 14.38
C GLU A 50 -13.50 9.41 15.36
N TYR A 51 -14.60 8.65 15.28
CA TYR A 51 -15.73 8.76 16.21
C TYR A 51 -15.28 8.51 17.65
N TRP A 52 -14.54 7.42 17.89
CA TRP A 52 -14.05 7.10 19.24
C TRP A 52 -13.02 8.10 19.73
N LYS A 53 -12.13 8.59 18.85
CA LYS A 53 -11.19 9.67 19.19
C LYS A 53 -11.94 10.93 19.64
N LYS A 54 -12.96 11.35 18.89
CA LYS A 54 -13.78 12.53 19.23
C LYS A 54 -14.44 12.35 20.60
N MET A 55 -15.10 11.22 20.83
CA MET A 55 -15.72 10.91 22.13
C MET A 55 -14.70 10.92 23.28
N TYR A 56 -13.53 10.33 23.07
CA TYR A 56 -12.45 10.32 24.06
C TYR A 56 -11.99 11.74 24.41
N THR A 57 -11.87 12.63 23.42
CA THR A 57 -11.41 14.01 23.62
C THR A 57 -12.48 14.96 24.15
N SER A 58 -13.76 14.70 23.91
CA SER A 58 -14.87 15.59 24.30
C SER A 58 -15.43 15.33 25.70
N ASN A 59 -15.09 14.20 26.33
CA ASN A 59 -15.55 13.87 27.67
C ASN A 59 -14.67 14.53 28.74
N GLU A 60 -15.03 15.76 29.15
CA GLU A 60 -14.52 16.40 30.38
C GLU A 60 -15.00 15.68 31.66
N SER A 61 -15.93 14.71 31.55
CA SER A 61 -16.53 13.96 32.65
C SER A 61 -16.22 12.45 32.58
N GLN A 62 -15.17 12.05 33.30
CA GLN A 62 -14.88 10.74 33.96
C GLN A 62 -15.09 9.39 33.22
N THR A 63 -15.52 9.32 31.96
CA THR A 63 -15.56 8.05 31.21
C THR A 63 -14.74 8.15 29.92
N SER A 64 -13.42 8.01 30.07
CA SER A 64 -12.43 7.88 29.01
C SER A 64 -12.43 6.46 28.43
N TYR A 65 -13.55 6.05 27.82
CA TYR A 65 -13.65 4.72 27.21
C TYR A 65 -13.17 4.72 25.76
N MET A 66 -12.20 3.86 25.47
CA MET A 66 -11.76 3.48 24.12
C MET A 66 -11.86 1.96 24.00
N PRO A 67 -12.57 1.41 23.00
CA PRO A 67 -12.62 -0.03 22.81
C PRO A 67 -11.22 -0.64 22.64
N PRO A 68 -10.96 -1.84 23.19
CA PRO A 68 -9.68 -2.50 23.01
C PRO A 68 -9.39 -2.77 21.52
N GLY A 69 -8.16 -2.46 21.08
CA GLY A 69 -7.74 -2.62 19.68
C GLY A 69 -8.09 -1.43 18.76
N ARG A 70 -8.57 -0.32 19.31
CA ARG A 70 -8.77 0.96 18.60
C ARG A 70 -7.73 2.00 19.07
N PRO A 71 -7.29 2.92 18.19
CA PRO A 71 -7.57 2.98 16.75
C PRO A 71 -6.79 1.90 15.98
N LYS A 72 -7.39 1.36 14.92
CA LYS A 72 -6.76 0.37 14.04
C LYS A 72 -5.82 0.98 13.00
N LYS A 73 -6.06 2.23 12.59
CA LYS A 73 -5.22 2.99 11.66
C LYS A 73 -5.00 2.28 10.31
N TRP A 74 -6.01 1.59 9.79
CA TRP A 74 -5.92 0.80 8.55
C TRP A 74 -5.54 1.64 7.32
N ALA A 75 -5.86 2.93 7.28
CA ALA A 75 -5.43 3.81 6.19
C ALA A 75 -3.90 3.96 6.11
N SER A 76 -3.19 3.95 7.25
CA SER A 76 -1.72 4.03 7.25
C SER A 76 -1.06 2.83 6.58
N TYR A 77 -1.73 1.68 6.57
CA TYR A 77 -1.24 0.49 5.90
C TYR A 77 -1.36 0.59 4.38
N ILE A 78 -2.25 1.43 3.83
CA ILE A 78 -2.33 1.62 2.37
C ILE A 78 -1.02 2.22 1.87
N ASP A 79 -0.57 3.30 2.50
CA ASP A 79 0.66 3.99 2.11
C ASP A 79 1.89 3.08 2.30
N ASN A 80 2.00 2.43 3.46
CA ASN A 80 3.09 1.50 3.73
C ASN A 80 3.09 0.33 2.76
N THR A 81 1.93 -0.28 2.51
CA THR A 81 1.82 -1.45 1.61
C THR A 81 2.20 -1.08 0.18
N ILE A 82 1.81 0.11 -0.30
CA ILE A 82 2.21 0.59 -1.64
C ILE A 82 3.73 0.76 -1.71
N CYS A 83 4.33 1.43 -0.71
CA CYS A 83 5.78 1.60 -0.63
C CYS A 83 6.51 0.25 -0.61
N ASP A 84 6.08 -0.66 0.26
CA ASP A 84 6.70 -1.97 0.44
C ASP A 84 6.60 -2.81 -0.83
N THR A 85 5.45 -2.79 -1.51
CA THR A 85 5.24 -3.53 -2.76
C THR A 85 6.19 -3.04 -3.86
N ILE A 86 6.37 -1.73 -4.00
CA ILE A 86 7.30 -1.15 -4.99
C ILE A 86 8.74 -1.58 -4.69
N HIS A 87 9.16 -1.56 -3.43
CA HIS A 87 10.49 -2.02 -3.03
C HIS A 87 10.68 -3.52 -3.25
N GLU A 88 9.71 -4.34 -2.85
CA GLU A 88 9.73 -5.79 -3.05
C GLU A 88 9.86 -6.13 -4.53
N ASP A 89 9.11 -5.47 -5.41
CA ASP A 89 9.12 -5.77 -6.83
C ASP A 89 10.41 -5.32 -7.52
N ILE A 90 10.96 -4.16 -7.17
CA ILE A 90 12.27 -3.75 -7.70
C ILE A 90 13.40 -4.65 -7.18
N LYS A 91 13.32 -5.09 -5.93
CA LYS A 91 14.26 -6.08 -5.38
C LYS A 91 14.19 -7.41 -6.14
N LYS A 92 12.99 -7.88 -6.47
CA LYS A 92 12.81 -9.07 -7.32
C LYS A 92 13.43 -8.88 -8.70
N ILE A 93 13.28 -7.71 -9.31
CA ILE A 93 13.92 -7.39 -10.60
C ILE A 93 15.45 -7.52 -10.46
N LYS A 94 16.05 -6.94 -9.41
CA LYS A 94 17.49 -7.06 -9.14
C LYS A 94 17.92 -8.53 -8.98
N SER A 95 17.17 -9.33 -8.21
CA SER A 95 17.49 -10.75 -7.99
C SER A 95 17.43 -11.61 -9.25
N ASN A 96 16.69 -11.19 -10.27
CA ASN A 96 16.56 -11.91 -11.54
C ASN A 96 17.67 -11.55 -12.56
N ILE A 97 18.68 -10.78 -12.15
CA ILE A 97 19.74 -10.31 -13.04
C ILE A 97 21.07 -10.89 -12.58
N ASN A 98 21.81 -11.41 -13.55
CA ASN A 98 23.17 -11.88 -13.35
C ASN A 98 24.14 -10.70 -13.40
N PHE A 99 24.65 -10.24 -12.25
CA PHE A 99 25.57 -9.11 -12.19
C PHE A 99 27.01 -9.43 -12.61
N ASP A 100 27.31 -10.68 -12.95
CA ASP A 100 28.62 -11.07 -13.48
C ASP A 100 28.81 -10.64 -14.95
N ASP A 101 27.72 -10.28 -15.63
CA ASP A 101 27.74 -9.85 -17.03
C ASP A 101 28.02 -8.34 -17.18
N LYS A 102 28.87 -7.97 -18.14
CA LYS A 102 29.24 -6.57 -18.42
C LYS A 102 28.04 -5.67 -18.77
N LEU A 103 26.92 -6.25 -19.22
CA LEU A 103 25.69 -5.55 -19.59
C LEU A 103 24.61 -5.58 -18.49
N ALA A 104 24.87 -6.22 -17.35
CA ALA A 104 23.89 -6.44 -16.29
C ALA A 104 23.27 -5.15 -15.75
N LEU A 105 24.07 -4.09 -15.62
CA LEU A 105 23.59 -2.79 -15.16
C LEU A 105 22.61 -2.16 -16.18
N THR A 106 22.94 -2.25 -17.47
CA THR A 106 22.06 -1.74 -18.54
C THR A 106 20.75 -2.50 -18.56
N GLU A 107 20.80 -3.84 -18.48
CA GLU A 107 19.61 -4.69 -18.41
C GLU A 107 18.76 -4.38 -17.16
N TYR A 108 19.39 -4.13 -16.01
CA TYR A 108 18.71 -3.77 -14.78
C TYR A 108 17.94 -2.46 -14.88
N LEU A 109 18.60 -1.42 -15.39
CA LEU A 109 17.98 -0.12 -15.57
C LEU A 109 16.86 -0.17 -16.60
N GLU A 110 17.04 -0.91 -17.70
CA GLU A 110 15.98 -1.10 -18.70
C GLU A 110 14.76 -1.81 -18.10
N LYS A 111 14.96 -2.91 -17.37
CA LYS A 111 13.87 -3.64 -16.70
C LYS A 111 13.13 -2.76 -15.70
N ILE A 112 13.82 -1.96 -14.89
CA ILE A 112 13.17 -1.02 -13.97
C ILE A 112 12.36 0.02 -14.73
N CYS A 113 12.93 0.68 -15.73
CA CYS A 113 12.25 1.70 -16.51
C CYS A 113 10.95 1.15 -17.14
N ASN A 114 11.04 -0.01 -17.80
CA ASN A 114 9.89 -0.66 -18.41
C ASN A 114 8.82 -1.05 -17.38
N TYR A 115 9.24 -1.59 -16.23
CA TYR A 115 8.34 -1.97 -15.14
C TYR A 115 7.59 -0.75 -14.56
N VAL A 116 8.32 0.34 -14.27
CA VAL A 116 7.76 1.58 -13.70
C VAL A 116 6.77 2.21 -14.67
N ILE A 117 7.15 2.38 -15.94
CA ILE A 117 6.27 2.97 -16.97
C ILE A 117 5.00 2.15 -17.13
N LYS A 118 5.12 0.81 -17.26
CA LYS A 118 3.97 -0.09 -17.39
C LYS A 118 3.01 0.05 -16.21
N ASN A 119 3.53 0.08 -14.99
CA ASN A 119 2.70 0.19 -13.79
C ASN A 119 2.04 1.56 -13.66
N ILE A 120 2.76 2.66 -13.92
CA ILE A 120 2.18 4.01 -13.87
C ILE A 120 1.03 4.13 -14.87
N LEU A 121 1.22 3.63 -16.09
CA LEU A 121 0.16 3.62 -17.11
C LEU A 121 -1.04 2.79 -16.66
N SER A 122 -0.83 1.58 -16.15
CA SER A 122 -1.91 0.73 -15.63
C SER A 122 -2.67 1.41 -14.49
N ILE A 123 -1.96 2.05 -13.56
CA ILE A 123 -2.57 2.79 -12.45
C ILE A 123 -3.42 3.94 -12.96
N GLN A 124 -2.89 4.73 -13.91
CA GLN A 124 -3.61 5.84 -14.51
C GLN A 124 -4.90 5.37 -15.22
N THR A 125 -4.83 4.24 -15.94
CA THR A 125 -5.97 3.72 -16.69
C THR A 125 -7.02 3.08 -15.79
N TYR A 126 -6.63 2.25 -14.84
CA TYR A 126 -7.55 1.39 -14.09
C TYR A 126 -7.70 1.81 -12.62
N SER A 127 -6.59 1.97 -11.91
CA SER A 127 -6.59 2.19 -10.45
C SER A 127 -7.19 3.55 -10.07
N VAL A 128 -6.96 4.62 -10.84
CA VAL A 128 -7.51 5.96 -10.52
C VAL A 128 -9.04 5.94 -10.35
N ARG A 129 -9.76 5.09 -11.10
CA ARG A 129 -11.23 4.97 -11.00
C ARG A 129 -11.71 4.16 -9.80
N CYS A 130 -10.84 3.34 -9.21
CA CYS A 130 -11.15 2.50 -8.07
C CYS A 130 -10.91 3.21 -6.73
N PHE A 131 -9.95 4.14 -6.69
CA PHE A 131 -9.59 4.86 -5.48
C PHE A 131 -10.43 6.12 -5.28
N PRO A 132 -10.77 6.49 -4.02
CA PRO A 132 -11.38 7.77 -3.74
C PRO A 132 -10.44 8.92 -4.13
N PRO A 133 -10.96 10.07 -4.63
CA PRO A 133 -10.12 11.19 -5.08
C PRO A 133 -9.17 11.74 -4.01
N SER A 134 -9.57 11.68 -2.73
CA SER A 134 -8.75 12.10 -1.59
C SER A 134 -7.42 11.35 -1.46
N TYR A 135 -7.34 10.13 -1.99
CA TYR A 135 -6.11 9.34 -1.95
C TYR A 135 -5.07 9.83 -2.95
N GLN A 136 -5.46 10.48 -4.05
CA GLN A 136 -4.52 10.95 -5.08
C GLN A 136 -3.50 9.85 -5.48
N ILE A 137 -3.99 8.62 -5.68
CA ILE A 137 -3.16 7.40 -5.77
C ILE A 137 -2.04 7.50 -6.80
N LEU A 138 -2.31 8.12 -7.95
CA LEU A 138 -1.31 8.32 -9.00
C LEU A 138 -0.13 9.18 -8.51
N ALA A 139 -0.40 10.29 -7.82
CA ALA A 139 0.63 11.18 -7.30
C ALA A 139 1.46 10.50 -6.20
N ARG A 140 0.80 9.75 -5.30
CA ARG A 140 1.46 8.99 -4.24
C ARG A 140 2.38 7.92 -4.80
N VAL A 141 1.88 7.09 -5.70
CA VAL A 141 2.67 6.02 -6.33
C VAL A 141 3.83 6.58 -7.14
N SER A 142 3.59 7.65 -7.91
CA SER A 142 4.65 8.29 -8.71
C SER A 142 5.77 8.87 -7.83
N THR A 143 5.41 9.50 -6.71
CA THR A 143 6.37 9.99 -5.71
C THR A 143 7.17 8.84 -5.09
N ASN A 144 6.54 7.71 -4.80
CA ASN A 144 7.22 6.54 -4.26
C ASN A 144 8.17 5.91 -5.28
N TYR A 145 7.76 5.73 -6.54
CA TYR A 145 8.67 5.29 -7.60
C TYR A 145 9.87 6.22 -7.74
N HIS A 146 9.64 7.54 -7.73
CA HIS A 146 10.72 8.51 -7.82
C HIS A 146 11.73 8.37 -6.66
N LYS A 147 11.25 8.20 -5.42
CA LYS A 147 12.11 7.95 -4.26
C LYS A 147 12.94 6.69 -4.41
N VAL A 148 12.32 5.57 -4.79
CA VAL A 148 13.04 4.30 -4.91
C VAL A 148 14.07 4.34 -6.04
N ILE A 149 13.73 4.95 -7.18
CA ILE A 149 14.68 5.13 -8.29
C ILE A 149 15.85 6.01 -7.85
N LYS A 150 15.59 7.11 -7.13
CA LYS A 150 16.64 7.97 -6.59
C LYS A 150 17.59 7.16 -5.69
N GLU A 151 17.07 6.38 -4.75
CA GLU A 151 17.89 5.55 -3.87
C GLU A 151 18.73 4.52 -4.64
N ILE A 152 18.19 3.95 -5.73
CA ILE A 152 18.92 3.02 -6.58
C ILE A 152 20.06 3.71 -7.31
N ILE A 153 19.79 4.88 -7.90
CA ILE A 153 20.81 5.66 -8.61
C ILE A 153 21.91 6.11 -7.64
N GLU A 154 21.55 6.59 -6.45
CA GLU A 154 22.53 6.96 -5.41
C GLU A 154 23.39 5.77 -4.99
N LYS A 155 22.81 4.57 -4.83
CA LYS A 155 23.59 3.35 -4.55
C LYS A 155 24.54 3.01 -5.68
N ILE A 156 24.08 3.05 -6.93
CA ILE A 156 24.93 2.78 -8.09
C ILE A 156 26.08 3.79 -8.17
N ILE A 157 25.82 5.08 -7.95
CA ILE A 157 26.86 6.12 -7.99
C ILE A 157 27.88 5.94 -6.85
N ASN A 158 27.44 5.53 -5.66
CA ASN A 158 28.33 5.34 -4.52
C ASN A 158 29.09 3.99 -4.54
N GLU A 159 28.60 3.01 -5.30
CA GLU A 159 29.26 1.71 -5.53
C GLU A 159 30.24 1.74 -6.72
N LEU A 160 30.20 2.81 -7.53
CA LEU A 160 31.14 3.11 -8.63
C LEU A 160 32.36 3.88 -8.13
#